data_AF-A0A3D3NZC2-F1
#
_entry.id   AF-A0A3D3NZC2-F1
#
_cell.length_a   1.000
_cell.length_b   1.000
_cell.length_c   1.000
_cell.angle_alpha   90.00
_cell.angle_beta   90.00
_cell.angle_gamma   90.00
#
_symmetry.space_group_name_H-M   'P 1'
#
loop_
_entity.id
_entity.type
_entity.pdbx_description
1 polymer ?
#
loop_
_entity_poly.entity_id
_entity_poly.type
_entity_poly.pdbx_seq_one_letter_code
_entity_poly.pdbx_strand_id
1 'polypeptide(L)'
;MQVKFLSDGSEYRSYGGGSTTQKKEGGGIFWWAVLITLLMGAATFCWFFSIMVFSQPEKPFNYKILAKFKKVTPLRPYTLYTAPAGKAFGPRELLTEFYPYSLEQLQLRNDLLKRTYLKNYQHEQPVYLLGSYKVLEVRQLTEGDVFSSGWVLHARASEFEDVDMEFVMPGLSLADAPCAAGDVIKLDKRAYASVLHLERLGQDRVCATVVPLAYQTVVFANGKSHSLTPPELLNIESVWPLTRDPGAESIKPVDGEKAGIAATQP
;
A
#
# COMPACT_ATOMS: atom_id res chain seq x y z
N MET A 1 12.65 -75.73 68.46
CA MET A 1 13.26 -74.73 67.56
C MET A 1 14.02 -75.47 66.48
N GLN A 2 13.57 -75.38 65.24
CA GLN A 2 14.20 -76.00 64.08
C GLN A 2 15.26 -75.07 63.51
N VAL A 3 16.47 -75.57 63.30
CA VAL A 3 17.39 -74.99 62.32
C VAL A 3 17.96 -76.15 61.51
N LYS A 4 17.40 -76.33 60.30
CA LYS A 4 17.90 -77.26 59.29
C LYS A 4 19.06 -76.57 58.57
N PHE A 5 20.26 -77.09 58.74
CA PHE A 5 21.40 -76.81 57.88
C PHE A 5 21.64 -78.02 56.97
N LEU A 6 21.62 -77.79 55.66
CA LEU A 6 22.18 -78.60 54.59
C LEU A 6 22.95 -77.58 53.73
N SER A 7 24.29 -77.61 53.61
CA SER A 7 25.11 -78.58 52.85
C SER A 7 24.51 -78.76 51.45
N ASP A 8 25.13 -78.54 50.31
CA ASP A 8 26.53 -78.55 49.85
C ASP A 8 26.47 -77.85 48.46
N GLY A 9 27.45 -77.07 47.99
CA GLY A 9 28.59 -77.61 47.25
C GLY A 9 28.29 -77.77 45.75
N SER A 10 29.00 -76.98 44.91
CA SER A 10 29.09 -77.05 43.43
C SER A 10 27.80 -76.72 42.64
N GLU A 11 27.77 -75.78 41.70
CA GLU A 11 28.41 -75.89 40.39
C GLU A 11 28.83 -74.51 39.83
N TYR A 12 30.12 -74.38 39.53
CA TYR A 12 30.63 -73.46 38.52
C TYR A 12 30.60 -74.19 37.18
N ARG A 13 29.87 -73.68 36.17
CA ARG A 13 30.39 -73.35 34.82
C ARG A 13 29.30 -72.87 33.87
N SER A 14 29.54 -71.64 33.39
CA SER A 14 29.13 -70.97 32.16
C SER A 14 28.57 -71.84 31.03
N TYR A 15 27.51 -71.35 30.38
CA TYR A 15 27.48 -71.06 28.93
C TYR A 15 26.17 -70.34 28.60
N GLY A 16 26.25 -69.22 27.88
CA GLY A 16 25.06 -68.60 27.29
C GLY A 16 25.06 -67.09 27.44
N GLY A 17 25.95 -66.44 26.68
CA GLY A 17 25.83 -65.03 26.38
C GLY A 17 24.47 -64.73 25.76
N GLY A 18 23.51 -64.34 26.59
CA GLY A 18 22.33 -63.60 26.17
C GLY A 18 22.73 -62.15 26.12
N SER A 19 23.18 -61.72 24.94
CA SER A 19 23.49 -60.34 24.60
C SER A 19 22.49 -59.38 25.25
N THR A 20 22.93 -58.64 26.26
CA THR A 20 22.37 -57.34 26.60
C THR A 20 22.66 -56.40 25.44
N THR A 21 22.00 -56.63 24.31
CA THR A 21 21.83 -55.60 23.32
C THR A 21 20.80 -54.64 23.92
N GLN A 22 21.24 -53.81 24.87
CA GLN A 22 20.69 -52.46 24.91
C GLN A 22 20.97 -51.89 23.53
N LYS A 23 20.02 -52.08 22.61
CA LYS A 23 19.86 -51.11 21.53
C LYS A 23 19.64 -49.82 22.27
N LYS A 24 20.70 -49.02 22.40
CA LYS A 24 20.60 -47.64 22.80
C LYS A 24 19.53 -47.05 21.88
N GLU A 25 18.35 -46.79 22.43
CA GLU A 25 17.37 -45.89 21.84
C GLU A 25 17.92 -44.44 21.92
N GLY A 26 19.17 -44.24 21.50
CA GLY A 26 19.80 -42.92 21.35
C GLY A 26 19.21 -42.17 20.15
N GLY A 27 18.40 -42.82 19.33
CA GLY A 27 17.64 -42.20 18.26
C GLY A 27 16.47 -41.35 18.76
N GLY A 28 15.85 -41.71 19.90
CA GLY A 28 14.69 -40.97 20.42
C GLY A 28 15.06 -39.53 20.78
N ILE A 29 16.07 -39.36 21.63
CA ILE A 29 16.48 -38.02 22.10
C ILE A 29 17.01 -37.15 20.95
N PHE A 30 17.71 -37.74 19.97
CA PHE A 30 18.22 -37.03 18.80
C PHE A 30 17.08 -36.55 17.89
N TRP A 31 16.12 -37.42 17.56
CA TRP A 31 14.96 -37.05 16.76
C TRP A 31 14.05 -36.05 17.48
N TRP A 32 13.88 -36.18 18.79
CA TRP A 32 13.17 -35.20 19.61
C TRP A 32 13.88 -33.84 19.64
N ALA A 33 15.21 -33.80 19.73
CA ALA A 33 15.96 -32.55 19.67
C ALA A 33 15.81 -31.87 18.30
N VAL A 34 15.92 -32.63 17.20
CA VAL A 34 15.68 -32.13 15.84
C VAL A 34 14.26 -31.57 15.69
N LEU A 35 13.25 -32.28 16.22
CA LEU A 35 11.86 -31.82 16.19
C LEU A 35 11.67 -30.52 16.96
N ILE A 36 12.23 -30.41 18.17
CA ILE A 36 12.13 -29.18 19.00
C ILE A 36 12.85 -28.02 18.31
N THR A 37 14.03 -28.24 17.74
CA THR A 37 14.74 -27.19 16.98
C THR A 37 13.93 -26.73 15.77
N LEU A 38 13.30 -27.66 15.05
CA LEU A 38 12.44 -27.33 13.92
C LEU A 38 11.18 -26.56 14.36
N LEU A 39 10.55 -26.96 15.47
CA LEU A 39 9.41 -26.25 16.05
C LEU A 39 9.78 -24.85 16.54
N MET A 40 10.97 -24.68 17.13
CA MET A 40 11.46 -23.37 17.58
C MET A 40 11.77 -22.47 16.38
N GLY A 41 12.33 -23.04 15.30
CA GLY A 41 12.49 -22.36 14.01
C GLY A 41 11.14 -21.96 13.40
N ALA A 42 10.15 -22.86 13.40
CA ALA A 42 8.82 -22.57 12.89
C ALA A 42 8.09 -21.51 13.72
N ALA A 43 8.24 -21.55 15.05
CA ALA A 43 7.64 -20.56 15.95
C ALA A 43 8.26 -19.17 15.75
N THR A 44 9.59 -19.08 15.68
CA THR A 44 10.27 -17.81 15.39
C THR A 44 9.94 -17.30 14.00
N PHE A 45 9.90 -18.15 12.98
CA PHE A 45 9.48 -17.79 11.62
C PHE A 45 8.02 -17.30 11.59
N CYS A 46 7.10 -18.00 12.25
CA CYS A 46 5.69 -17.59 12.36
C CYS A 46 5.56 -16.23 13.06
N TRP A 47 6.33 -16.00 14.12
CA TRP A 47 6.36 -14.73 14.82
C TRP A 47 6.89 -13.58 13.95
N PHE A 48 8.04 -13.76 13.27
CA PHE A 48 8.58 -12.76 12.34
C PHE A 48 7.63 -12.51 11.17
N PHE A 49 7.04 -13.56 10.61
CA PHE A 49 6.07 -13.46 9.52
C PHE A 49 4.84 -12.64 9.94
N SER A 50 4.32 -12.89 11.14
CA SER A 50 3.23 -12.10 11.72
C SER A 50 3.61 -10.61 11.78
N ILE A 51 4.76 -10.26 12.34
CA ILE A 51 5.22 -8.86 12.41
C ILE A 51 5.36 -8.24 11.02
N MET A 52 5.96 -8.95 10.06
CA MET A 52 6.16 -8.44 8.70
C MET A 52 4.82 -8.11 8.01
N VAL A 53 3.86 -9.03 8.09
CA VAL A 53 2.53 -8.86 7.47
C VAL A 53 1.76 -7.70 8.09
N PHE A 54 1.83 -7.52 9.42
CA PHE A 54 1.13 -6.43 10.11
C PHE A 54 1.85 -5.08 10.04
N SER A 55 3.17 -5.05 9.86
CA SER A 55 3.96 -3.81 9.89
C SER A 55 3.80 -2.97 8.62
N GLN A 56 3.63 -3.64 7.47
CA GLN A 56 3.65 -3.03 6.12
C GLN A 56 2.30 -3.19 5.38
N PRO A 57 1.23 -2.47 5.78
CA PRO A 57 -0.07 -2.52 5.10
C PRO A 57 -0.06 -1.93 3.69
N GLU A 58 0.98 -1.19 3.31
CA GLU A 58 1.17 -0.60 1.98
C GLU A 58 1.42 -1.63 0.87
N LYS A 59 1.87 -2.83 1.22
CA LYS A 59 2.11 -3.89 0.25
C LYS A 59 0.80 -4.61 -0.09
N PRO A 60 0.54 -4.89 -1.37
CA PRO A 60 -0.74 -5.44 -1.82
C PRO A 60 -1.06 -6.81 -1.18
N PHE A 61 -0.05 -7.67 -1.06
CA PHE A 61 -0.18 -8.98 -0.42
C PHE A 61 -0.57 -8.86 1.06
N ASN A 62 0.12 -7.99 1.81
CA ASN A 62 -0.15 -7.76 3.22
C ASN A 62 -1.54 -7.17 3.40
N TYR A 63 -1.92 -6.19 2.59
CA TYR A 63 -3.26 -5.60 2.64
C TYR A 63 -4.37 -6.62 2.41
N LYS A 64 -4.23 -7.50 1.41
CA LYS A 64 -5.21 -8.58 1.17
C LYS A 64 -5.35 -9.51 2.36
N ILE A 65 -4.24 -9.85 3.02
CA ILE A 65 -4.26 -10.68 4.23
C ILE A 65 -4.97 -9.93 5.37
N LEU A 66 -4.63 -8.66 5.59
CA LEU A 66 -5.25 -7.83 6.63
C LEU A 66 -6.75 -7.62 6.40
N ALA A 67 -7.15 -7.41 5.14
CA ALA A 67 -8.54 -7.25 4.72
C ALA A 67 -9.34 -8.52 4.98
N LYS A 68 -8.79 -9.69 4.61
CA LYS A 68 -9.41 -11.00 4.91
C LYS A 68 -9.57 -11.24 6.41
N PHE A 69 -8.59 -10.82 7.22
CA PHE A 69 -8.66 -10.93 8.68
C PHE A 69 -9.51 -9.85 9.36
N LYS A 70 -10.18 -8.96 8.60
CA LYS A 70 -10.95 -7.80 9.12
C LYS A 70 -10.16 -6.94 10.12
N LYS A 71 -8.83 -6.94 10.00
CA LYS A 71 -7.91 -6.18 10.86
C LYS A 71 -7.46 -4.85 10.22
N VAL A 72 -7.92 -4.55 9.00
CA VAL A 72 -7.73 -3.22 8.41
C VAL A 72 -8.49 -2.23 9.29
N THR A 73 -7.76 -1.28 9.88
CA THR A 73 -8.40 -0.23 10.67
C THR A 73 -9.30 0.56 9.74
N PRO A 74 -10.62 0.67 10.01
CA PRO A 74 -11.50 1.45 9.15
C PRO A 74 -10.97 2.88 9.08
N LEU A 75 -10.94 3.45 7.88
CA LEU A 75 -10.50 4.83 7.70
C LEU A 75 -11.41 5.75 8.50
N ARG A 76 -10.84 6.48 9.46
CA ARG A 76 -11.62 7.36 10.33
C ARG A 76 -11.97 8.61 9.54
N PRO A 77 -13.25 9.00 9.44
CA PRO A 77 -13.59 10.29 8.86
C PRO A 77 -13.10 11.39 9.80
N TYR A 78 -12.27 12.29 9.29
CA TYR A 78 -11.89 13.49 10.03
C TYR A 78 -12.91 14.59 9.79
N THR A 79 -13.04 15.46 10.78
CA THR A 79 -13.77 16.72 10.68
C THR A 79 -12.76 17.87 10.61
N LEU A 80 -13.20 19.07 10.25
CA LEU A 80 -12.33 20.25 10.23
C LEU A 80 -11.55 20.50 11.54
N TYR A 81 -12.10 20.03 12.66
CA TYR A 81 -11.53 20.21 14.00
C TYR A 81 -10.73 19.01 14.50
N THR A 82 -10.90 17.84 13.88
CA THR A 82 -10.22 16.60 14.29
C THR A 82 -9.15 16.15 13.33
N ALA A 83 -9.03 16.79 12.17
CA ALA A 83 -7.96 16.52 11.20
C ALA A 83 -6.58 16.73 11.84
N PRO A 84 -5.63 15.79 11.63
CA PRO A 84 -4.31 15.89 12.23
C PRO A 84 -3.53 17.07 11.66
N ALA A 85 -2.74 17.74 12.51
CA ALA A 85 -1.81 18.75 12.05
C ALA A 85 -0.76 18.10 11.12
N GLY A 86 -0.38 18.80 10.06
CA GLY A 86 0.53 18.30 9.05
C GLY A 86 1.27 19.40 8.31
N LYS A 87 2.30 19.01 7.55
CA LYS A 87 3.08 19.93 6.71
C LYS A 87 2.27 20.24 5.46
N ALA A 88 1.97 21.51 5.23
CA ALA A 88 1.30 21.95 4.02
C ALA A 88 2.33 22.47 3.02
N PHE A 89 2.20 22.06 1.76
CA PHE A 89 3.04 22.52 0.66
C PHE A 89 2.20 23.22 -0.39
N GLY A 90 2.71 24.34 -0.91
CA GLY A 90 2.25 24.89 -2.19
C GLY A 90 2.82 24.11 -3.38
N PRO A 91 2.35 24.39 -4.61
CA PRO A 91 2.81 23.68 -5.82
C PRO A 91 4.34 23.77 -6.00
N ARG A 92 4.90 24.98 -5.88
CA ARG A 92 6.35 25.22 -6.02
C ARG A 92 7.18 24.52 -4.95
N GLU A 93 6.69 24.50 -3.71
CA GLU A 93 7.38 23.87 -2.59
C GLU A 93 7.37 22.34 -2.73
N LEU A 94 6.25 21.78 -3.20
CA LEU A 94 6.13 20.36 -3.53
C LEU A 94 7.14 19.99 -4.62
N LEU A 95 7.20 20.74 -5.72
CA LEU A 95 8.21 20.47 -6.75
C LEU A 95 9.63 20.55 -6.18
N THR A 96 9.96 21.61 -5.45
CA THR A 96 11.31 21.79 -4.88
C THR A 96 11.71 20.67 -3.93
N GLU A 97 10.78 20.20 -3.10
CA GLU A 97 11.03 19.12 -2.14
C GLU A 97 11.19 17.76 -2.84
N PHE A 98 10.37 17.49 -3.87
CA PHE A 98 10.27 16.14 -4.46
C PHE A 98 11.03 15.92 -5.77
N TYR A 99 11.35 17.00 -6.49
CA TYR A 99 12.17 16.96 -7.70
C TYR A 99 13.57 16.33 -7.52
N PRO A 100 14.32 16.58 -6.43
CA PRO A 100 15.67 16.02 -6.28
C PRO A 100 15.69 14.52 -5.96
N TYR A 101 14.55 13.89 -5.62
CA TYR A 101 14.53 12.46 -5.30
C TYR A 101 14.82 11.59 -6.53
N SER A 102 15.54 10.50 -6.32
CA SER A 102 15.62 9.41 -7.30
C SER A 102 14.30 8.63 -7.36
N LEU A 103 14.12 7.81 -8.40
CA LEU A 103 12.94 6.95 -8.55
C LEU A 103 12.73 6.04 -7.33
N GLU A 104 13.81 5.44 -6.82
CA GLU A 104 13.75 4.56 -5.64
C GLU A 104 13.37 5.32 -4.36
N GLN A 105 13.91 6.54 -4.19
CA GLN A 105 13.57 7.39 -3.05
C GLN A 105 12.12 7.84 -3.11
N LEU A 106 11.62 8.16 -4.30
CA LEU A 106 10.22 8.54 -4.53
C LEU A 106 9.28 7.36 -4.22
N GLN A 107 9.63 6.14 -4.65
CA GLN A 107 8.88 4.93 -4.31
C GLN A 107 8.82 4.69 -2.81
N LEU A 108 9.96 4.78 -2.11
CA LEU A 108 9.99 4.63 -0.65
C LEU A 108 9.14 5.70 0.03
N ARG A 109 9.19 6.95 -0.47
CA ARG A 109 8.37 8.03 0.06
C ARG A 109 6.88 7.79 -0.17
N ASN A 110 6.50 7.28 -1.33
CA ASN A 110 5.13 6.91 -1.66
C ASN A 110 4.61 5.77 -0.78
N ASP A 111 5.43 4.75 -0.52
CA ASP A 111 5.09 3.67 0.39
C ASP A 111 4.81 4.19 1.80
N LEU A 112 5.62 5.14 2.28
CA LEU A 112 5.37 5.83 3.56
C LEU A 112 4.07 6.62 3.55
N LEU A 113 3.79 7.41 2.50
CA LEU A 113 2.55 8.19 2.40
C LEU A 113 1.31 7.28 2.42
N LYS A 114 1.32 6.21 1.62
CA LYS A 114 0.25 5.20 1.58
C LYS A 114 0.08 4.52 2.93
N ARG A 115 1.17 4.08 3.56
CA ARG A 115 1.16 3.44 4.88
C ARG A 115 0.54 4.35 5.94
N THR A 116 0.90 5.63 5.91
CA THR A 116 0.44 6.60 6.90
C THR A 116 -1.05 6.92 6.72
N TYR A 117 -1.53 7.00 5.48
CA TYR A 117 -2.97 7.08 5.20
C TYR A 117 -3.73 5.84 5.72
N LEU A 118 -3.25 4.63 5.42
CA LEU A 118 -3.85 3.36 5.88
C LEU A 118 -3.86 3.22 7.40
N LYS A 119 -2.87 3.77 8.09
CA LYS A 119 -2.78 3.80 9.55
C LYS A 119 -3.49 5.01 10.17
N ASN A 120 -4.33 5.73 9.42
CA ASN A 120 -5.08 6.89 9.89
C ASN A 120 -4.18 7.92 10.62
N TYR A 121 -2.99 8.19 10.09
CA TYR A 121 -2.08 9.23 10.63
C TYR A 121 -1.80 9.11 12.16
N GLN A 122 -1.86 7.90 12.74
CA GLN A 122 -1.68 7.71 14.18
C GLN A 122 -0.26 8.02 14.66
N HIS A 123 0.74 7.83 13.80
CA HIS A 123 2.17 7.91 14.15
C HIS A 123 2.93 8.98 13.36
N GLU A 124 2.51 9.23 12.12
CA GLU A 124 3.15 10.17 11.20
C GLU A 124 2.14 11.22 10.75
N GLN A 125 2.61 12.45 10.56
CA GLN A 125 1.78 13.57 10.17
C GLN A 125 1.47 13.56 8.66
N PRO A 126 0.26 13.96 8.24
CA PRO A 126 -0.07 14.10 6.84
C PRO A 126 0.75 15.20 6.17
N VAL A 127 0.92 15.03 4.87
CA VAL A 127 1.35 16.09 3.97
C VAL A 127 0.11 16.63 3.27
N TYR A 128 -0.12 17.94 3.35
CA TYR A 128 -1.26 18.61 2.72
C TYR A 128 -0.82 19.41 1.50
N LEU A 129 -1.67 19.41 0.47
CA LEU A 129 -1.48 20.21 -0.74
C LEU A 129 -2.35 21.46 -0.70
N LEU A 130 -1.75 22.60 -1.00
CA LEU A 130 -2.41 23.90 -1.13
C LEU A 130 -2.24 24.45 -2.54
N GLY A 131 -3.06 25.42 -2.91
CA GLY A 131 -2.92 26.18 -4.15
C GLY A 131 -4.20 26.23 -4.97
N SER A 132 -4.11 26.84 -6.15
CA SER A 132 -5.20 26.91 -7.11
C SER A 132 -4.87 26.03 -8.31
N TYR A 133 -5.81 25.18 -8.70
CA TYR A 133 -5.62 24.18 -9.75
C TYR A 133 -6.74 24.27 -10.77
N LYS A 134 -6.40 24.38 -12.06
CA LYS A 134 -7.33 24.36 -13.17
C LYS A 134 -7.61 22.92 -13.60
N VAL A 135 -8.88 22.53 -13.60
CA VAL A 135 -9.32 21.19 -13.98
C VAL A 135 -9.04 20.96 -15.46
N LEU A 136 -8.39 19.85 -15.77
CA LEU A 136 -8.12 19.37 -17.12
C LEU A 136 -9.12 18.28 -17.51
N GLU A 137 -9.31 17.30 -16.63
CA GLU A 137 -10.16 16.13 -16.86
C GLU A 137 -10.89 15.75 -15.57
N VAL A 138 -12.10 15.19 -15.72
CA VAL A 138 -12.90 14.66 -14.62
C VAL A 138 -13.44 13.30 -15.03
N ARG A 139 -13.17 12.27 -14.23
CA ARG A 139 -13.56 10.88 -14.51
C ARG A 139 -14.22 10.25 -13.28
N GLN A 140 -15.20 9.38 -13.51
CA GLN A 140 -15.79 8.58 -12.45
C GLN A 140 -14.86 7.41 -12.09
N LEU A 141 -14.73 7.13 -10.79
CA LEU A 141 -13.98 5.99 -10.28
C LEU A 141 -14.73 4.67 -10.54
N THR A 142 -13.97 3.62 -10.84
CA THR A 142 -14.46 2.28 -11.13
C THR A 142 -13.95 1.28 -10.10
N GLU A 143 -14.54 0.07 -10.04
CA GLU A 143 -14.11 -0.98 -9.10
C GLU A 143 -12.64 -1.43 -9.30
N GLY A 144 -12.06 -1.18 -10.48
CA GLY A 144 -10.66 -1.47 -10.78
C GLY A 144 -9.67 -0.42 -10.25
N ASP A 145 -10.15 0.77 -9.90
CA ASP A 145 -9.33 1.87 -9.38
C ASP A 145 -8.99 1.65 -7.89
N VAL A 146 -8.01 2.40 -7.37
CA VAL A 146 -7.61 2.35 -5.95
C VAL A 146 -8.81 2.52 -5.03
N PHE A 147 -9.66 3.49 -5.40
CA PHE A 147 -10.90 3.82 -4.73
C PHE A 147 -12.04 3.28 -5.59
N SER A 148 -12.81 2.34 -5.05
CA SER A 148 -13.81 1.59 -5.83
C SER A 148 -15.05 2.41 -6.21
N SER A 149 -15.22 3.61 -5.65
CA SER A 149 -16.36 4.48 -5.94
C SER A 149 -16.03 5.96 -5.68
N GLY A 150 -16.65 6.83 -6.47
CA GLY A 150 -16.49 8.29 -6.37
C GLY A 150 -16.07 8.93 -7.69
N TRP A 151 -15.37 10.05 -7.61
CA TRP A 151 -14.85 10.79 -8.75
C TRP A 151 -13.36 11.12 -8.56
N VAL A 152 -12.63 11.22 -9.65
CA VAL A 152 -11.26 11.74 -9.69
C VAL A 152 -11.22 12.90 -10.69
N LEU A 153 -10.51 13.96 -10.33
CA LEU A 153 -10.23 15.06 -11.24
C LEU A 153 -8.73 15.21 -11.40
N HIS A 154 -8.28 15.40 -12.63
CA HIS A 154 -6.93 15.82 -12.96
C HIS A 154 -6.95 17.33 -13.14
N ALA A 155 -6.12 18.04 -12.39
CA ALA A 155 -6.00 19.49 -12.48
C ALA A 155 -4.53 19.91 -12.48
N ARG A 156 -4.24 21.06 -13.11
CA ARG A 156 -2.90 21.65 -13.19
C ARG A 156 -2.83 22.89 -12.32
N ALA A 157 -1.73 23.09 -11.59
CA ALA A 157 -1.59 24.29 -10.77
C ALA A 157 -1.59 25.55 -11.66
N SER A 158 -2.42 26.52 -11.31
CA SER A 158 -2.59 27.76 -12.08
C SER A 158 -1.35 28.66 -12.02
N GLU A 159 -0.56 28.54 -10.96
CA GLU A 159 0.65 29.33 -10.73
C GLU A 159 1.92 28.62 -11.21
N PHE A 160 1.86 27.31 -11.47
CA PHE A 160 3.04 26.50 -11.79
C PHE A 160 2.67 25.29 -12.67
N GLU A 161 2.92 25.39 -13.97
CA GLU A 161 2.43 24.39 -14.94
C GLU A 161 3.10 23.01 -14.83
N ASP A 162 4.25 22.92 -14.16
CA ASP A 162 4.96 21.65 -13.96
C ASP A 162 4.41 20.81 -12.80
N VAL A 163 3.34 21.28 -12.14
CA VAL A 163 2.70 20.56 -11.04
C VAL A 163 1.25 20.24 -11.40
N ASP A 164 1.00 18.95 -11.57
CA ASP A 164 -0.31 18.36 -11.76
C ASP A 164 -0.79 17.75 -10.44
N MET A 165 -2.11 17.66 -10.31
CA MET A 165 -2.79 17.13 -9.13
C MET A 165 -3.95 16.25 -9.56
N GLU A 166 -4.04 15.07 -8.94
CA GLU A 166 -5.24 14.26 -8.99
C GLU A 166 -5.99 14.37 -7.67
N PHE A 167 -7.14 15.02 -7.69
CA PHE A 167 -7.97 15.13 -6.49
C PHE A 167 -9.05 14.05 -6.50
N VAL A 168 -8.90 13.10 -5.58
CA VAL A 168 -9.78 11.94 -5.47
C VAL A 168 -10.87 12.21 -4.45
N MET A 169 -12.11 11.97 -4.85
CA MET A 169 -13.32 12.22 -4.05
C MET A 169 -14.06 10.90 -3.84
N PRO A 170 -13.62 10.09 -2.87
CA PRO A 170 -14.19 8.77 -2.65
C PRO A 170 -15.64 8.86 -2.16
N GLY A 171 -16.44 7.88 -2.56
CA GLY A 171 -17.83 7.74 -2.12
C GLY A 171 -18.82 8.76 -2.70
N LEU A 172 -18.36 9.67 -3.56
CA LEU A 172 -19.22 10.65 -4.22
C LEU A 172 -20.05 10.00 -5.34
N SER A 173 -21.30 9.66 -5.06
CA SER A 173 -22.24 9.08 -6.03
C SER A 173 -23.08 10.17 -6.71
N LEU A 174 -22.51 10.83 -7.73
CA LEU A 174 -23.23 11.75 -8.60
C LEU A 174 -23.45 11.13 -9.98
N ALA A 175 -24.61 11.38 -10.57
CA ALA A 175 -24.93 10.97 -11.95
C ALA A 175 -24.14 11.79 -12.98
N ASP A 176 -23.91 13.08 -12.69
CA ASP A 176 -23.15 14.00 -13.52
C ASP A 176 -21.80 14.36 -12.88
N ALA A 177 -20.85 14.79 -13.71
CA ALA A 177 -19.54 15.25 -13.25
C ALA A 177 -19.69 16.44 -12.27
N PRO A 178 -18.95 16.45 -11.15
CA PRO A 178 -19.07 17.49 -10.13
C PRO A 178 -18.58 18.87 -10.58
N CYS A 179 -17.68 18.90 -11.56
CA CYS A 179 -17.11 20.11 -12.18
C CYS A 179 -16.82 19.86 -13.66
N ALA A 180 -16.63 20.93 -14.41
CA ALA A 180 -16.26 20.88 -15.82
C ALA A 180 -14.76 21.12 -16.00
N ALA A 181 -14.21 20.62 -17.11
CA ALA A 181 -12.86 20.98 -17.53
C ALA A 181 -12.76 22.50 -17.74
N GLY A 182 -11.70 23.11 -17.20
CA GLY A 182 -11.48 24.55 -17.19
C GLY A 182 -11.86 25.25 -15.89
N ASP A 183 -12.65 24.62 -15.02
CA ASP A 183 -12.97 25.15 -13.69
C ASP A 183 -11.69 25.27 -12.83
N VAL A 184 -11.68 26.21 -11.88
CA VAL A 184 -10.55 26.39 -10.95
C VAL A 184 -10.97 25.93 -9.56
N ILE A 185 -10.21 24.99 -9.01
CA ILE A 185 -10.38 24.46 -7.65
C ILE A 185 -9.29 25.07 -6.77
N LYS A 186 -9.72 25.63 -5.63
CA LYS A 186 -8.81 26.22 -4.65
C LYS A 186 -8.71 25.32 -3.42
N LEU A 187 -7.51 24.84 -3.14
CA LEU A 187 -7.19 24.04 -1.97
C LEU A 187 -6.57 24.93 -0.89
N ASP A 188 -7.39 25.26 0.11
CA ASP A 188 -6.96 25.95 1.32
C ASP A 188 -6.66 24.95 2.45
N LYS A 189 -6.11 25.44 3.56
CA LYS A 189 -5.81 24.61 4.75
C LYS A 189 -7.02 23.86 5.31
N ARG A 190 -8.24 24.33 5.02
CA ARG A 190 -9.49 23.70 5.43
C ARG A 190 -9.92 22.54 4.54
N ALA A 191 -9.36 22.42 3.33
CA ALA A 191 -9.64 21.29 2.45
C ALA A 191 -9.00 19.99 2.97
N TYR A 192 -7.92 20.10 3.76
CA TYR A 192 -7.15 18.96 4.30
C TYR A 192 -6.87 17.90 3.21
N ALA A 193 -6.51 18.36 2.01
CA ALA A 193 -6.19 17.53 0.86
C ALA A 193 -4.82 16.89 1.08
N SER A 194 -4.81 15.64 1.52
CA SER A 194 -3.57 14.95 1.87
C SER A 194 -2.99 14.22 0.67
N VAL A 195 -1.67 14.34 0.49
CA VAL A 195 -0.92 13.67 -0.57
C VAL A 195 -0.73 12.19 -0.21
N LEU A 196 -1.23 11.30 -1.06
CA LEU A 196 -1.07 9.85 -0.92
C LEU A 196 0.02 9.30 -1.83
N HIS A 197 0.23 9.93 -2.98
CA HIS A 197 1.17 9.47 -3.98
C HIS A 197 1.72 10.63 -4.80
N LEU A 198 2.97 10.49 -5.22
CA LEU A 198 3.69 11.42 -6.08
C LEU A 198 4.35 10.64 -7.21
N GLU A 199 4.12 11.07 -8.43
CA GLU A 199 4.78 10.53 -9.61
C GLU A 199 5.42 11.64 -10.41
N ARG A 200 6.58 11.34 -11.04
CA ARG A 200 7.18 12.24 -12.02
C ARG A 200 6.63 11.89 -13.39
N LEU A 201 5.86 12.80 -13.96
CA LEU A 201 5.39 12.70 -15.33
C LEU A 201 6.49 13.15 -16.31
N GLY A 202 6.28 12.96 -17.61
CA GLY A 202 7.22 13.41 -18.63
C GLY A 202 7.54 14.92 -18.52
N GLN A 203 8.74 15.31 -18.96
CA GLN A 203 9.21 16.70 -18.98
C GLN A 203 9.30 17.37 -17.59
N ASP A 204 9.88 16.68 -16.59
CA ASP A 204 10.15 17.25 -15.25
C ASP A 204 8.92 17.64 -14.42
N ARG A 205 7.72 17.28 -14.87
CA ARG A 205 6.49 17.57 -14.16
C ARG A 205 6.24 16.56 -13.04
N VAL A 206 5.55 16.99 -11.98
CA VAL A 206 5.17 16.14 -10.85
C VAL A 206 3.66 16.09 -10.72
N CYS A 207 3.11 14.89 -10.60
CA CYS A 207 1.70 14.63 -10.36
C CYS A 207 1.49 14.16 -8.92
N ALA A 208 0.69 14.88 -8.16
CA ALA A 208 0.33 14.53 -6.78
C ALA A 208 -1.10 13.99 -6.71
N THR A 209 -1.26 12.72 -6.30
CA THR A 209 -2.57 12.17 -5.98
C THR A 209 -2.93 12.53 -4.54
N VAL A 210 -4.04 13.24 -4.38
CA VAL A 210 -4.51 13.79 -3.11
C VAL A 210 -5.92 13.33 -2.76
N VAL A 211 -6.19 13.15 -1.47
CA VAL A 211 -7.50 12.78 -0.94
C VAL A 211 -7.87 13.74 0.20
N PRO A 212 -9.09 14.28 0.24
CA PRO A 212 -9.56 15.07 1.38
C PRO A 212 -9.71 14.18 2.62
N LEU A 213 -9.02 14.53 3.71
CA LEU A 213 -9.18 13.83 4.99
C LEU A 213 -10.44 14.27 5.74
N ALA A 214 -10.77 15.55 5.60
CA ALA A 214 -12.04 16.07 6.03
C ALA A 214 -13.09 15.72 4.97
N TYR A 215 -13.73 14.57 5.11
CA TYR A 215 -14.83 14.09 4.24
C TYR A 215 -16.12 14.91 4.39
N GLN A 216 -15.98 16.19 4.71
CA GLN A 216 -17.08 17.12 4.74
C GLN A 216 -17.50 17.48 3.32
N THR A 217 -18.62 18.18 3.26
CA THR A 217 -19.27 18.59 2.04
C THR A 217 -18.32 19.40 1.14
N VAL A 218 -17.96 18.85 -0.02
CA VAL A 218 -17.17 19.60 -1.02
C VAL A 218 -18.12 20.56 -1.72
N VAL A 219 -17.78 21.84 -1.71
CA VAL A 219 -18.50 22.88 -2.44
C VAL A 219 -17.82 23.07 -3.78
N PHE A 220 -18.51 22.67 -4.85
CA PHE A 220 -18.03 22.91 -6.21
C PHE A 220 -18.46 24.29 -6.71
N ALA A 221 -17.88 24.73 -7.83
CA ALA A 221 -18.17 26.04 -8.43
C ALA A 221 -19.66 26.27 -8.74
N ASN A 222 -20.45 25.18 -8.88
CA ASN A 222 -21.90 25.21 -9.05
C ASN A 222 -22.68 25.50 -7.73
N GLY A 223 -22.00 25.72 -6.62
CA GLY A 223 -22.59 25.96 -5.30
C GLY A 223 -23.23 24.73 -4.66
N LYS A 224 -23.16 23.56 -5.32
CA LYS A 224 -23.70 22.31 -4.77
C LYS A 224 -22.69 21.69 -3.83
N SER A 225 -23.20 21.30 -2.68
CA SER A 225 -22.43 20.79 -1.58
C SER A 225 -22.72 19.27 -1.47
N HIS A 226 -21.73 18.41 -1.71
CA HIS A 226 -21.92 16.96 -1.64
C HIS A 226 -21.05 16.31 -0.56
N SER A 227 -21.66 15.47 0.28
CA SER A 227 -20.95 14.73 1.35
C SER A 227 -20.09 13.63 0.73
N LEU A 228 -18.83 13.55 1.18
CA LEU A 228 -17.95 12.45 0.85
C LEU A 228 -18.09 11.36 1.92
N THR A 229 -17.75 10.12 1.55
CA THR A 229 -17.63 9.03 2.51
C THR A 229 -16.25 8.41 2.42
N PRO A 230 -15.63 8.09 3.57
CA PRO A 230 -14.35 7.39 3.55
C PRO A 230 -14.55 6.00 2.89
N PRO A 231 -13.60 5.56 2.05
CA PRO A 231 -13.67 4.24 1.45
C PRO A 231 -13.48 3.17 2.52
N GLU A 232 -14.27 2.09 2.47
CA GLU A 232 -14.12 0.97 3.41
C GLU A 232 -12.92 0.09 3.07
N LEU A 233 -12.67 -0.10 1.78
CA LEU A 233 -11.58 -0.91 1.24
C LEU A 233 -10.90 -0.16 0.09
N LEU A 234 -9.61 -0.40 -0.07
CA LEU A 234 -8.79 0.16 -1.14
C LEU A 234 -8.18 -0.95 -1.98
N ASN A 235 -8.18 -0.79 -3.29
CA ASN A 235 -7.48 -1.68 -4.20
C ASN A 235 -6.02 -1.25 -4.35
N ILE A 236 -5.15 -1.67 -3.43
CA ILE A 236 -3.73 -1.26 -3.42
C ILE A 236 -2.94 -1.81 -4.62
N GLU A 237 -3.43 -2.85 -5.30
CA GLU A 237 -2.80 -3.41 -6.50
C GLU A 237 -3.04 -2.60 -7.77
N SER A 238 -3.97 -1.65 -7.73
CA SER A 238 -4.27 -0.81 -8.87
C SER A 238 -3.13 0.17 -9.19
N VAL A 239 -3.19 0.70 -10.41
CA VAL A 239 -2.18 1.62 -10.94
C VAL A 239 -2.33 2.99 -10.27
N TRP A 240 -1.18 3.60 -10.02
CA TRP A 240 -1.05 5.00 -9.64
C TRP A 240 -0.20 5.69 -10.70
N PRO A 241 -0.44 6.98 -11.05
CA PRO A 241 -1.64 7.77 -10.81
C PRO A 241 -2.93 7.14 -11.37
N LEU A 242 -4.09 7.63 -10.93
CA LEU A 242 -5.42 7.08 -11.29
C LEU A 242 -5.88 7.46 -12.70
N THR A 243 -5.34 8.55 -13.21
CA THR A 243 -5.61 9.15 -14.50
C THR A 243 -4.33 9.05 -15.32
N ARG A 244 -4.48 8.76 -16.61
CA ARG A 244 -3.33 8.76 -17.52
C ARG A 244 -2.93 10.20 -17.78
N ASP A 245 -1.65 10.42 -18.05
CA ASP A 245 -1.12 11.75 -18.37
C ASP A 245 -1.86 12.34 -19.59
N PRO A 246 -2.71 13.38 -19.41
CA PRO A 246 -3.44 14.00 -20.52
C PRO A 246 -2.48 14.75 -21.47
N GLY A 247 -1.26 15.05 -21.03
CA GLY A 247 -0.20 15.60 -21.87
C GLY A 247 0.42 14.57 -22.83
N ALA A 248 0.33 13.27 -22.53
CA ALA A 248 0.87 12.22 -23.40
C ALA A 248 0.00 11.98 -24.65
N GLU A 249 -1.31 12.24 -24.58
CA GLU A 249 -2.23 12.11 -25.73
C GLU A 249 -2.03 13.19 -26.82
N SER A 250 -1.23 14.22 -26.55
CA SER A 250 -0.82 15.19 -27.57
C SER A 250 0.22 14.64 -28.56
N ILE A 251 0.83 13.49 -28.27
CA ILE A 251 1.68 12.76 -29.21
C ILE A 251 0.81 11.73 -29.92
N LYS A 252 0.03 12.17 -30.92
CA LYS A 252 -0.54 11.24 -31.88
C LYS A 252 0.62 10.44 -32.50
N PRO A 253 0.54 9.10 -32.62
CA PRO A 253 1.43 8.39 -33.53
C PRO A 253 1.17 8.97 -34.92
N VAL A 254 2.23 9.41 -35.59
CA VAL A 254 2.16 9.79 -37.00
C VAL A 254 1.82 8.54 -37.78
N ASP A 255 0.53 8.41 -38.13
CA ASP A 255 0.07 7.40 -39.06
C ASP A 255 0.75 7.61 -40.42
N GLY A 256 1.51 6.61 -40.86
CA GLY A 256 1.65 6.32 -42.28
C GLY A 256 2.97 6.62 -42.98
N GLU A 257 4.11 6.10 -42.49
CA GLU A 257 5.23 5.81 -43.38
C GLU A 257 4.96 4.46 -44.08
N LYS A 258 4.21 4.48 -45.18
CA LYS A 258 4.18 3.34 -46.11
C LYS A 258 5.58 3.20 -46.70
N ALA A 259 6.32 2.21 -46.22
CA ALA A 259 7.54 1.73 -46.86
C ALA A 259 7.21 1.19 -48.27
N GLY A 260 7.29 2.07 -49.26
CA GLY A 260 7.29 1.72 -50.67
C GLY A 260 8.67 1.20 -51.05
N ILE A 261 8.86 -0.12 -50.93
CA ILE A 261 10.01 -0.81 -51.53
C ILE A 261 9.72 -0.90 -53.03
N ALA A 262 10.25 0.07 -53.79
CA ALA A 262 10.30 -0.02 -55.24
C ALA A 262 11.38 -1.05 -55.61
N ALA A 263 10.94 -2.25 -55.97
CA ALA A 263 11.78 -3.27 -56.58
C ALA A 263 12.20 -2.82 -57.97
N THR A 264 13.50 -2.57 -58.13
CA THR A 264 14.16 -2.51 -59.44
C THR A 264 14.25 -3.94 -59.98
N GLN A 265 13.71 -4.17 -61.18
CA GLN A 265 13.97 -5.38 -61.98
C GLN A 265 14.72 -4.99 -63.26
N PRO A 266 15.50 -5.93 -63.83
CA PRO A 266 16.72 -5.67 -64.61
C PRO A 266 16.50 -5.20 -66.05
#